data_AF-A0AAD9V538-F1
#
_entry.id   AF-A0AAD9V538-F1
#
_cell.length_a   1.000
_cell.length_b   1.000
_cell.length_c   1.000
_cell.angle_alpha   90.00
_cell.angle_beta   90.00
_cell.angle_gamma   90.00
#
_symmetry.space_group_name_H-M   'P 1'
#
loop_
_entity.id
_entity.type
_entity.pdbx_description
1 polymer ?
#
loop_
_entity_poly.entity_id
_entity_poly.type
_entity_poly.pdbx_seq_one_letter_code
_entity_poly.pdbx_strand_id
1 'polypeptide(L)'
;MEKPRKRYILLQDRVGDIVERNMLTLGLTTKLTPTQLLKGELLEALPESEQPGDSTRIALGGIDGKLRVECRMEDVMKLTEEEADLLLAISSATLRYHICFDRKRMDFGKRLEYGSQVLVSINGVSKKLPGVVWFKGELPSSTGTMFGIELHKNPGLGTSDGTFGNIKYFKCDPDSGVFVGLDKLAPLEDDNYSEFRTPSKSPKRDDHGEVNFKSRLDSVIPPFFKGK
;
A
#
# COMPACT_ATOMS: atom_id res chain seq x y z
N MET A 1 14.20 21.58 -11.24
CA MET A 1 13.31 20.49 -10.80
C MET A 1 12.14 21.16 -10.12
N GLU A 2 10.94 21.10 -10.71
CA GLU A 2 9.73 21.71 -10.16
C GLU A 2 9.38 21.00 -8.84
N LYS A 3 9.03 21.74 -7.79
CA LYS A 3 8.67 21.11 -6.51
C LYS A 3 7.36 20.32 -6.69
N PRO A 4 7.21 19.14 -6.06
CA PRO A 4 5.96 18.40 -6.09
C PRO A 4 4.84 19.28 -5.53
N ARG A 5 3.69 19.27 -6.22
CA ARG A 5 2.53 20.07 -5.84
C ARG A 5 1.93 19.51 -4.56
N LYS A 6 1.50 20.41 -3.66
CA LYS A 6 0.84 20.02 -2.41
C LYS A 6 -0.50 19.36 -2.74
N ARG A 7 -0.76 18.21 -2.14
CA ARG A 7 -2.01 17.44 -2.35
C ARG A 7 -2.99 17.66 -1.20
N TYR A 8 -4.27 17.61 -1.55
CA TYR A 8 -5.40 17.88 -0.68
C TYR A 8 -6.50 16.84 -0.90
N ILE A 9 -7.26 16.57 0.15
CA ILE A 9 -8.53 15.85 0.07
C ILE A 9 -9.70 16.79 0.37
N LEU A 10 -10.76 16.68 -0.42
CA LEU A 10 -11.96 17.47 -0.25
C LEU A 10 -12.81 16.92 0.91
N LEU A 11 -13.23 17.79 1.83
CA LEU A 11 -13.97 17.42 3.05
C LEU A 11 -15.49 17.58 2.91
N GLN A 12 -15.94 18.30 1.88
CA GLN A 12 -17.34 18.55 1.58
C GLN A 12 -17.56 18.54 0.07
N ASP A 13 -18.74 18.16 -0.39
CA ASP A 13 -19.07 18.26 -1.81
C ASP A 13 -18.97 19.71 -2.30
N ARG A 14 -18.42 19.90 -3.50
CA ARG A 14 -18.25 21.21 -4.13
C ARG A 14 -18.61 21.12 -5.62
N VAL A 15 -18.84 22.28 -6.22
CA VAL A 15 -18.95 22.41 -7.67
C VAL A 15 -17.62 22.96 -8.17
N GLY A 16 -17.00 22.24 -9.07
CA GLY A 16 -15.81 22.67 -9.81
C GLY A 16 -16.10 22.72 -11.30
N ASP A 17 -15.04 22.75 -12.09
CA ASP A 17 -15.11 22.78 -13.55
C ASP A 17 -14.21 21.70 -14.16
N ILE A 18 -14.71 21.05 -15.20
CA ILE A 18 -13.90 20.30 -16.15
C ILE A 18 -13.30 21.29 -17.15
N VAL A 19 -11.98 21.25 -17.31
CA VAL A 19 -11.20 22.09 -18.19
C VAL A 19 -10.92 21.35 -19.50
N GLU A 20 -11.60 21.75 -20.57
CA GLU A 20 -11.38 21.25 -21.93
C GLU A 20 -10.51 22.25 -22.70
N ARG A 21 -9.32 21.81 -23.15
CA ARG A 21 -8.42 22.63 -23.97
C ARG A 21 -8.56 22.22 -25.44
N ASN A 22 -9.10 23.12 -26.26
CA ASN A 22 -9.22 22.91 -27.69
C ASN A 22 -8.22 23.80 -28.43
N MET A 23 -7.32 23.17 -29.18
CA MET A 23 -6.37 23.86 -30.05
C MET A 23 -6.95 23.92 -31.45
N LEU A 24 -7.30 25.13 -31.90
CA LEU A 24 -7.71 25.40 -33.28
C LEU A 24 -6.62 26.25 -33.96
N THR A 25 -6.66 26.32 -35.29
CA THR A 25 -5.70 27.08 -36.11
C THR A 25 -5.63 28.57 -35.78
N LEU A 26 -6.57 29.11 -34.99
CA LEU A 26 -6.68 30.51 -34.56
C LEU A 26 -6.39 30.74 -33.06
N GLY A 27 -5.96 29.72 -32.31
CA GLY A 27 -5.56 29.87 -30.91
C GLY A 27 -6.07 28.77 -29.98
N LEU A 28 -5.64 28.84 -28.71
CA LEU A 28 -6.07 27.94 -27.65
C LEU A 28 -7.34 28.49 -26.97
N THR A 29 -8.43 27.73 -27.05
CA THR A 29 -9.66 28.02 -26.32
C THR A 29 -9.79 27.06 -25.14
N THR A 30 -10.18 27.59 -23.97
CA THR A 30 -10.42 26.78 -22.78
C THR A 30 -11.91 26.84 -22.46
N LYS A 31 -12.58 25.69 -22.49
CA LYS A 31 -13.97 25.57 -22.12
C LYS A 31 -14.04 25.00 -20.70
N LEU A 32 -14.85 25.64 -19.86
CA LEU A 32 -15.12 25.21 -18.50
C LEU A 32 -16.54 24.64 -18.45
N THR A 33 -16.66 23.40 -17.98
CA THR A 33 -17.97 22.74 -17.81
C THR A 33 -18.16 22.44 -16.33
N PRO A 34 -19.21 22.99 -15.67
CA PRO A 34 -19.45 22.72 -14.26
C PRO A 34 -19.60 21.22 -13.98
N THR A 35 -19.01 20.76 -12.88
CA THR A 35 -19.07 19.36 -12.45
C THR A 35 -19.15 19.26 -10.93
N GLN A 36 -19.78 18.20 -10.43
CA GLN A 36 -19.84 17.91 -9.00
C GLN A 36 -18.56 17.18 -8.57
N LEU A 37 -17.88 17.74 -7.57
CA LEU A 37 -16.77 17.11 -6.88
C LEU A 37 -17.27 16.55 -5.55
N LEU A 38 -17.03 15.26 -5.35
CA LEU A 38 -17.48 14.56 -4.15
C LEU A 38 -16.48 14.74 -3.03
N LYS A 39 -16.99 14.74 -1.81
CA LYS A 39 -16.18 14.55 -0.62
C LYS A 39 -15.29 13.31 -0.74
N GLY A 40 -14.01 13.50 -0.44
CA GLY A 40 -12.95 12.51 -0.64
C GLY A 40 -12.23 12.60 -1.99
N GLU A 41 -12.58 13.56 -2.84
CA GLU A 41 -11.82 13.85 -4.06
C GLU A 41 -10.39 14.32 -3.72
N LEU A 42 -9.41 13.80 -4.44
CA LEU A 42 -8.01 14.18 -4.29
C LEU A 42 -7.63 15.22 -5.33
N LEU A 43 -6.97 16.28 -4.87
CA LEU A 43 -6.68 17.47 -5.65
C LEU A 43 -5.25 17.95 -5.39
N GLU A 44 -4.70 18.71 -6.31
CA GLU A 44 -3.40 19.36 -6.20
C GLU A 44 -3.53 20.87 -6.19
N ALA A 45 -2.70 21.55 -5.40
CA ALA A 45 -2.62 23.00 -5.45
C ALA A 45 -2.19 23.47 -6.84
N LEU A 46 -2.94 24.40 -7.41
CA LEU A 46 -2.51 25.13 -8.60
C LEU A 46 -1.26 25.99 -8.28
N PRO A 47 -0.47 26.38 -9.29
CA PRO A 47 0.68 27.27 -9.10
C PRO A 47 0.32 28.54 -8.32
N GLU A 48 1.30 29.12 -7.62
CA GLU A 48 1.09 30.33 -6.80
C GLU A 48 0.51 31.51 -7.61
N SER A 49 0.84 31.61 -8.90
CA SER A 49 0.28 32.62 -9.82
C SER A 49 -1.21 32.46 -10.11
N GLU A 50 -1.78 31.30 -9.83
CA GLU A 50 -3.20 30.97 -10.05
C GLU A 50 -3.99 30.90 -8.74
N GLN A 51 -3.35 31.12 -7.59
CA GLN A 51 -4.05 31.14 -6.30
C GLN A 51 -4.87 32.43 -6.14
N PRO A 52 -6.01 32.37 -5.45
CA PRO A 52 -6.81 33.56 -5.17
C PRO A 52 -6.04 34.52 -4.26
N GLY A 53 -6.29 35.83 -4.41
CA GLY A 53 -5.74 36.83 -3.49
C GLY A 53 -6.31 36.75 -2.06
N ASP A 54 -7.45 36.07 -1.90
CA ASP A 54 -8.06 35.79 -0.61
C ASP A 54 -7.36 34.61 0.08
N SER A 55 -6.62 34.91 1.15
CA SER A 55 -5.87 33.91 1.94
C SER A 55 -6.74 32.84 2.62
N THR A 56 -8.06 33.00 2.68
CA THR A 56 -8.99 32.00 3.23
C THR A 56 -9.43 30.96 2.20
N ARG A 57 -9.06 31.16 0.94
CA ARG A 57 -9.43 30.32 -0.20
C ARG A 57 -8.21 29.67 -0.84
N ILE A 58 -8.48 28.64 -1.63
CA ILE A 58 -7.45 27.91 -2.37
C ILE A 58 -8.01 27.47 -3.72
N ALA A 59 -7.19 27.62 -4.76
CA ALA A 59 -7.45 27.08 -6.08
C ALA A 59 -6.72 25.75 -6.26
N LEU A 60 -7.48 24.73 -6.64
CA LEU A 60 -7.03 23.36 -6.75
C LEU A 60 -7.34 22.81 -8.15
N GLY A 61 -6.51 21.88 -8.60
CA GLY A 61 -6.70 21.11 -9.83
C GLY A 61 -6.88 19.62 -9.55
N GLY A 62 -7.50 18.91 -10.46
CA GLY A 62 -7.50 17.44 -10.46
C GLY A 62 -6.10 16.90 -10.68
N ILE A 63 -5.83 15.69 -10.17
CA ILE A 63 -4.54 15.00 -10.33
C ILE A 63 -4.21 14.76 -11.82
N ASP A 64 -5.25 14.55 -12.65
CA ASP A 64 -5.12 14.40 -14.11
C ASP A 64 -5.03 15.74 -14.87
N GLY A 65 -5.08 16.86 -14.15
CA GLY A 65 -5.06 18.22 -14.69
C GLY A 65 -6.34 18.66 -15.41
N LYS A 66 -7.42 17.88 -15.36
CA LYS A 66 -8.69 18.19 -16.05
C LYS A 66 -9.72 18.86 -15.17
N LEU A 67 -9.60 18.74 -13.85
CA LEU A 67 -10.52 19.38 -12.91
C LEU A 67 -9.93 20.69 -12.38
N ARG A 68 -10.79 21.64 -12.07
CA ARG A 68 -10.46 22.85 -11.29
C ARG A 68 -11.55 23.13 -10.28
N VAL A 69 -11.16 23.61 -9.11
CA VAL A 69 -12.09 24.09 -8.08
C VAL A 69 -11.43 25.15 -7.22
N GLU A 70 -12.18 26.18 -6.87
CA GLU A 70 -11.79 27.13 -5.85
C GLU A 70 -12.73 27.00 -4.65
N CYS A 71 -12.18 26.73 -3.47
CA CYS A 71 -12.96 26.53 -2.25
C CYS A 71 -12.26 27.14 -1.04
N ARG A 72 -12.92 27.11 0.13
CA ARG A 72 -12.32 27.59 1.37
C ARG A 72 -11.30 26.59 1.89
N MET A 73 -10.27 27.07 2.59
CA MET A 73 -9.29 26.20 3.23
C MET A 73 -9.91 25.24 4.26
N GLU A 74 -11.04 25.61 4.89
CA GLU A 74 -11.78 24.74 5.83
C GLU A 74 -12.46 23.54 5.14
N ASP A 75 -12.63 23.59 3.82
CA ASP A 75 -13.26 22.54 3.02
C ASP A 75 -12.27 21.47 2.57
N VAL A 76 -10.99 21.64 2.85
CA VAL A 76 -9.93 20.75 2.38
C VAL A 76 -8.97 20.40 3.51
N MET A 77 -8.37 19.23 3.42
CA MET A 77 -7.28 18.82 4.30
C MET A 77 -6.04 18.59 3.45
N LYS A 78 -4.94 19.23 3.84
CA LYS A 78 -3.62 18.96 3.24
C LYS A 78 -3.17 17.57 3.65
N LEU A 79 -2.70 16.79 2.68
CA LEU A 79 -2.14 15.46 2.91
C LEU A 79 -0.61 15.51 2.87
N THR A 80 0.02 14.57 3.57
CA THR A 80 1.41 14.19 3.29
C THR A 80 1.49 13.45 1.94
N GLU A 81 2.68 13.36 1.36
CA GLU A 81 2.88 12.61 0.11
C GLU A 81 2.46 11.15 0.27
N GLU A 82 2.91 10.49 1.35
CA GLU A 82 2.56 9.08 1.63
C GLU A 82 1.05 8.87 1.84
N GLU A 83 0.36 9.78 2.54
CA GLU A 83 -1.11 9.69 2.69
C GLU A 83 -1.82 9.85 1.35
N ALA A 84 -1.39 10.81 0.53
CA ALA A 84 -1.96 11.00 -0.78
C ALA A 84 -1.74 9.76 -1.66
N ASP A 85 -0.54 9.19 -1.66
CA ASP A 85 -0.23 8.00 -2.46
C ASP A 85 -1.05 6.79 -2.01
N LEU A 86 -1.22 6.56 -0.70
CA LEU A 86 -2.08 5.49 -0.18
C LEU A 86 -3.55 5.67 -0.57
N LEU A 87 -4.04 6.91 -0.59
CA LEU A 87 -5.43 7.22 -0.93
C LEU A 87 -5.67 7.21 -2.45
N LEU A 88 -4.69 7.58 -3.27
CA LEU A 88 -4.79 7.62 -4.75
C LEU A 88 -5.08 6.26 -5.37
N ALA A 89 -4.64 5.17 -4.73
CA ALA A 89 -4.91 3.81 -5.18
C ALA A 89 -6.36 3.35 -4.91
N ILE A 90 -7.12 4.12 -4.12
CA ILE A 90 -8.50 3.80 -3.76
C ILE A 90 -9.43 4.53 -4.73
N SER A 91 -10.16 3.77 -5.55
CA SER A 91 -11.02 4.32 -6.60
C SER A 91 -12.24 5.10 -6.06
N SER A 92 -12.77 4.73 -4.90
CA SER A 92 -13.95 5.38 -4.31
C SER A 92 -13.57 6.61 -3.48
N ALA A 93 -14.10 7.78 -3.87
CA ALA A 93 -13.97 9.03 -3.10
C ALA A 93 -14.48 8.87 -1.66
N THR A 94 -15.64 8.24 -1.48
CA THR A 94 -16.20 7.99 -0.16
C THR A 94 -15.27 7.15 0.73
N LEU A 95 -14.68 6.08 0.19
CA LEU A 95 -13.72 5.27 0.94
C LEU A 95 -12.44 6.05 1.26
N ARG A 96 -11.93 6.85 0.31
CA ARG A 96 -10.79 7.75 0.57
C ARG A 96 -11.08 8.67 1.75
N TYR A 97 -12.25 9.29 1.78
CA TYR A 97 -12.66 10.14 2.90
C TYR A 97 -12.65 9.35 4.22
N HIS A 98 -13.30 8.20 4.30
CA HIS A 98 -13.34 7.42 5.54
C HIS A 98 -11.96 6.97 6.02
N ILE A 99 -11.11 6.49 5.10
CA ILE A 99 -9.77 6.00 5.43
C ILE A 99 -8.84 7.15 5.83
N CYS A 100 -8.96 8.32 5.20
CA CYS A 100 -8.18 9.50 5.55
C CYS A 100 -8.35 9.92 7.01
N PHE A 101 -9.55 9.75 7.58
CA PHE A 101 -9.84 10.08 8.98
C PHE A 101 -9.61 8.90 9.94
N ASP A 102 -9.45 7.68 9.42
CA ASP A 102 -9.10 6.52 10.21
C ASP A 102 -7.58 6.42 10.39
N ARG A 103 -7.09 7.06 11.45
CA ARG A 103 -5.65 7.03 11.81
C ARG A 103 -5.12 5.61 11.92
N LYS A 104 -5.89 4.66 12.46
CA LYS A 104 -5.43 3.27 12.61
C LYS A 104 -5.23 2.61 11.24
N ARG A 105 -6.15 2.83 10.30
CA ARG A 105 -6.00 2.32 8.92
C ARG A 105 -4.85 3.00 8.18
N MET A 106 -4.70 4.32 8.33
CA MET A 106 -3.62 5.04 7.69
C MET A 106 -2.27 4.57 8.21
N ASP A 107 -2.10 4.51 9.54
CA ASP A 107 -0.86 4.04 10.16
C ASP A 107 -0.57 2.56 9.82
N PHE A 108 -1.61 1.73 9.70
CA PHE A 108 -1.47 0.36 9.20
C PHE A 108 -0.87 0.35 7.79
N GLY A 109 -1.45 1.10 6.84
CA GLY A 109 -0.95 1.18 5.46
C GLY A 109 0.48 1.72 5.36
N LYS A 110 0.82 2.74 6.18
CA LYS A 110 2.17 3.29 6.26
C LYS A 110 3.19 2.24 6.72
N ARG A 111 2.85 1.44 7.73
CA ARG A 111 3.75 0.40 8.28
C ARG A 111 3.88 -0.86 7.43
N LEU A 112 3.00 -1.09 6.45
CA LEU A 112 3.11 -2.28 5.60
C LEU A 112 4.42 -2.26 4.81
N GLU A 113 5.09 -3.40 4.84
CA GLU A 113 6.37 -3.66 4.18
C GLU A 113 6.43 -5.09 3.65
N TYR A 114 7.49 -5.40 2.90
CA TYR A 114 7.75 -6.74 2.39
C TYR A 114 7.74 -7.77 3.52
N GLY A 115 6.99 -8.87 3.36
CA GLY A 115 6.80 -9.91 4.36
C GLY A 115 5.67 -9.66 5.36
N SER A 116 5.03 -8.49 5.35
CA SER A 116 3.89 -8.20 6.24
C SER A 116 2.73 -9.16 5.97
N GLN A 117 2.15 -9.71 7.04
CA GLN A 117 0.96 -10.55 6.96
C GLN A 117 -0.29 -9.70 7.03
N VAL A 118 -1.23 -9.94 6.11
CA VAL A 118 -2.46 -9.16 5.98
C VAL A 118 -3.64 -10.05 5.65
N LEU A 119 -4.83 -9.51 5.90
CA LEU A 119 -6.08 -10.01 5.34
C LEU A 119 -6.45 -9.18 4.12
N VAL A 120 -6.74 -9.81 2.99
CA VAL A 120 -7.12 -9.15 1.73
C VAL A 120 -8.55 -9.51 1.32
N SER A 121 -9.32 -8.49 0.95
CA SER A 121 -10.65 -8.64 0.35
C SER A 121 -10.51 -8.87 -1.17
N ILE A 122 -10.96 -10.03 -1.64
CA ILE A 122 -10.99 -10.38 -3.06
C ILE A 122 -12.42 -10.27 -3.61
N ASN A 123 -12.56 -9.70 -4.80
CA ASN A 123 -13.88 -9.60 -5.44
C ASN A 123 -14.46 -10.99 -5.71
N GLY A 124 -15.72 -11.21 -5.31
CA GLY A 124 -16.38 -12.51 -5.44
C GLY A 124 -16.10 -13.49 -4.29
N VAL A 125 -15.21 -13.15 -3.35
CA VAL A 125 -14.96 -13.96 -2.14
C VAL A 125 -15.56 -13.25 -0.93
N SER A 126 -16.42 -13.95 -0.20
CA SER A 126 -17.16 -13.36 0.93
C SER A 126 -16.27 -13.05 2.15
N LYS A 127 -15.27 -13.89 2.41
CA LYS A 127 -14.31 -13.73 3.50
C LYS A 127 -13.02 -13.08 3.03
N LYS A 128 -12.36 -12.34 3.90
CA LYS A 128 -10.98 -11.90 3.65
C LYS A 128 -10.05 -13.10 3.72
N LEU A 129 -9.03 -13.10 2.87
CA LEU A 129 -8.07 -14.18 2.78
C LEU A 129 -6.74 -13.74 3.40
N PRO A 130 -6.02 -14.63 4.10
CA PRO A 130 -4.65 -14.35 4.53
C PRO A 130 -3.74 -14.24 3.30
N GLY A 131 -2.80 -13.30 3.36
CA GLY A 131 -1.76 -13.14 2.36
C GLY A 131 -0.53 -12.44 2.91
N VAL A 132 0.53 -12.42 2.10
CA VAL A 132 1.81 -11.80 2.43
C VAL A 132 2.10 -10.69 1.44
N VAL A 133 2.46 -9.51 1.94
CA VAL A 133 2.88 -8.37 1.13
C VAL A 133 4.25 -8.65 0.53
N TRP A 134 4.39 -8.56 -0.78
CA TRP A 134 5.67 -8.67 -1.49
C TRP A 134 6.01 -7.45 -2.34
N PHE A 135 5.08 -6.52 -2.47
CA PHE A 135 5.30 -5.26 -3.18
C PHE A 135 4.50 -4.14 -2.50
N LYS A 136 5.11 -2.96 -2.39
CA LYS A 136 4.47 -1.70 -2.01
C LYS A 136 5.06 -0.60 -2.91
N GLY A 137 4.23 0.03 -3.72
CA GLY A 137 4.67 1.12 -4.59
C GLY A 137 3.69 1.39 -5.73
N GLU A 138 4.07 2.31 -6.60
CA GLU A 138 3.25 2.63 -7.78
C GLU A 138 3.43 1.57 -8.87
N LEU A 139 2.34 1.28 -9.58
CA LEU A 139 2.34 0.40 -10.76
C LEU A 139 2.17 1.25 -12.02
N PRO A 140 2.65 0.76 -13.18
CA PRO A 140 2.42 1.39 -14.48
C PRO A 140 0.93 1.69 -14.68
N SER A 141 0.59 2.92 -15.08
CA SER A 141 -0.79 3.34 -15.35
C SER A 141 -1.75 3.26 -14.15
N SER A 142 -1.24 3.00 -12.94
CA SER A 142 -2.00 3.10 -11.69
C SER A 142 -1.59 4.38 -10.96
N THR A 143 -2.52 4.98 -10.24
CA THR A 143 -2.24 6.15 -9.41
C THR A 143 -2.05 5.72 -7.96
N GLY A 144 -0.97 6.17 -7.32
CA GLY A 144 -0.73 5.90 -5.91
C GLY A 144 -0.16 4.52 -5.59
N THR A 145 -0.06 4.26 -4.29
CA THR A 145 0.58 3.07 -3.73
C THR A 145 -0.33 1.84 -3.81
N MET A 146 0.11 0.88 -4.60
CA MET A 146 -0.48 -0.46 -4.72
C MET A 146 0.32 -1.46 -3.88
N PHE A 147 -0.38 -2.46 -3.36
CA PHE A 147 0.21 -3.57 -2.62
C PHE A 147 0.09 -4.87 -3.40
N GLY A 148 1.22 -5.51 -3.69
CA GLY A 148 1.25 -6.85 -4.29
C GLY A 148 1.24 -7.91 -3.18
N ILE A 149 0.22 -8.75 -3.16
CA ILE A 149 -0.04 -9.74 -2.11
C ILE A 149 -0.01 -11.14 -2.71
N GLU A 150 0.71 -12.07 -2.09
CA GLU A 150 0.60 -13.50 -2.39
C GLU A 150 -0.41 -14.20 -1.47
N LEU A 151 -1.28 -15.00 -2.06
CA LEU A 151 -2.34 -15.80 -1.44
C LEU A 151 -1.88 -17.25 -1.20
N HIS A 152 -0.77 -17.46 -0.50
CA HIS A 152 -0.10 -18.76 -0.42
C HIS A 152 -0.97 -19.95 0.03
N LYS A 153 -2.02 -19.71 0.85
CA LYS A 153 -2.96 -20.78 1.30
C LYS A 153 -4.19 -20.93 0.41
N ASN A 154 -4.41 -20.01 -0.52
CA ASN A 154 -5.60 -19.98 -1.37
C ASN A 154 -5.20 -19.73 -2.83
N PRO A 155 -4.36 -20.59 -3.44
CA PRO A 155 -4.00 -20.46 -4.84
C PRO A 155 -5.24 -20.57 -5.74
N GLY A 156 -5.23 -19.89 -6.89
CA GLY A 156 -6.34 -19.84 -7.83
C GLY A 156 -7.42 -18.80 -7.51
N LEU A 157 -7.33 -18.10 -6.37
CA LEU A 157 -8.21 -16.97 -6.03
C LEU A 157 -7.60 -15.60 -6.30
N GLY A 158 -6.36 -15.56 -6.78
CA GLY A 158 -5.69 -14.35 -7.24
C GLY A 158 -6.00 -14.05 -8.70
N THR A 159 -5.31 -13.04 -9.23
CA THR A 159 -5.49 -12.57 -10.62
C THR A 159 -4.18 -12.43 -11.38
N SER A 160 -3.06 -12.78 -10.74
CA SER A 160 -1.73 -12.65 -11.30
C SER A 160 -0.79 -13.70 -10.72
N ASP A 161 0.36 -13.86 -11.36
CA ASP A 161 1.52 -14.62 -10.88
C ASP A 161 2.60 -13.68 -10.31
N GLY A 162 2.19 -12.49 -9.85
CA GLY A 162 3.05 -11.39 -9.42
C GLY A 162 3.62 -10.53 -10.56
N THR A 163 3.15 -10.73 -11.80
CA THR A 163 3.41 -9.82 -12.93
C THR A 163 2.32 -8.75 -13.05
N PHE A 164 2.71 -7.51 -13.35
CA PHE A 164 1.80 -6.45 -13.74
C PHE A 164 2.39 -5.68 -14.93
N GLY A 165 1.61 -5.47 -16.01
CA GLY A 165 2.07 -4.72 -17.18
C GLY A 165 3.37 -5.25 -17.81
N ASN A 166 3.52 -6.57 -17.90
CA ASN A 166 4.72 -7.29 -18.37
C ASN A 166 5.97 -7.16 -17.47
N ILE A 167 5.85 -6.57 -16.28
CA ILE A 167 6.94 -6.46 -15.31
C ILE A 167 6.68 -7.42 -14.15
N LYS A 168 7.68 -8.22 -13.79
CA LYS A 168 7.62 -9.14 -12.64
C LYS A 168 8.02 -8.40 -11.37
N TYR A 169 7.07 -8.19 -10.46
CA TYR A 169 7.29 -7.49 -9.19
C TYR A 169 7.63 -8.46 -8.06
N PHE A 170 6.97 -9.61 -8.03
CA PHE A 170 7.24 -10.70 -7.09
C PHE A 170 6.91 -12.03 -7.75
N LYS A 171 7.43 -13.12 -7.20
CA LYS A 171 7.20 -14.48 -7.70
C LYS A 171 6.17 -15.18 -6.82
N CYS A 172 5.10 -15.67 -7.42
CA CYS A 172 4.16 -16.62 -6.82
C CYS A 172 3.62 -17.57 -7.90
N ASP A 173 2.82 -18.55 -7.49
CA ASP A 173 2.15 -19.45 -8.44
C ASP A 173 1.11 -18.69 -9.29
N PRO A 174 0.73 -19.21 -10.47
CA PRO A 174 -0.35 -18.65 -11.27
C PRO A 174 -1.63 -18.43 -10.43
N ASP A 175 -2.32 -17.32 -10.71
CA ASP A 175 -3.56 -16.93 -10.01
C ASP A 175 -3.44 -16.94 -8.48
N SER A 176 -2.27 -16.60 -7.96
CA SER A 176 -2.00 -16.57 -6.51
C SER A 176 -1.51 -15.20 -6.03
N GLY A 177 -1.27 -14.26 -6.94
CA GLY A 177 -0.94 -12.87 -6.64
C GLY A 177 -2.10 -11.93 -6.91
N VAL A 178 -2.23 -10.86 -6.12
CA VAL A 178 -3.15 -9.74 -6.37
C VAL A 178 -2.45 -8.40 -6.13
N PHE A 179 -2.86 -7.37 -6.87
CA PHE A 179 -2.45 -5.99 -6.62
C PHE A 179 -3.68 -5.18 -6.18
N VAL A 180 -3.62 -4.59 -4.98
CA VAL A 180 -4.76 -3.90 -4.37
C VAL A 180 -4.35 -2.62 -3.66
N GLY A 181 -5.30 -1.69 -3.49
CA GLY A 181 -5.16 -0.52 -2.64
C GLY A 181 -5.39 -0.84 -1.15
N LEU A 182 -5.10 0.14 -0.29
CA LEU A 182 -5.23 0.02 1.16
C LEU A 182 -6.67 -0.32 1.63
N ASP A 183 -7.69 0.05 0.85
CA ASP A 183 -9.10 -0.23 1.16
C ASP A 183 -9.42 -1.73 1.22
N LYS A 184 -8.65 -2.57 0.51
CA LYS A 184 -8.84 -4.03 0.48
C LYS A 184 -8.03 -4.76 1.54
N LEU A 185 -7.19 -4.07 2.30
CA LEU A 185 -6.33 -4.69 3.31
C LEU A 185 -6.90 -4.50 4.72
N ALA A 186 -6.56 -5.44 5.60
CA ALA A 186 -6.76 -5.35 7.03
C ALA A 186 -5.61 -6.06 7.77
N PRO A 187 -5.32 -5.66 9.02
CA PRO A 187 -4.41 -6.39 9.87
C PRO A 187 -4.84 -7.85 10.03
N LEU A 188 -3.88 -8.76 10.12
CA LEU A 188 -4.13 -10.11 10.62
C LEU A 188 -4.20 -10.02 12.15
N GLU A 189 -5.36 -10.30 12.75
CA GLU A 189 -5.52 -10.29 14.21
C GLU A 189 -4.89 -11.55 14.83
N ASP A 190 -4.31 -11.40 16.04
CA ASP A 190 -3.47 -12.41 16.70
C ASP A 190 -4.17 -13.75 16.95
N ASP A 191 -5.50 -13.77 17.13
CA ASP A 191 -6.25 -15.00 17.41
C ASP A 191 -6.32 -15.97 16.21
N ASN A 192 -6.03 -15.51 15.00
CA ASN A 192 -5.96 -16.35 13.79
C ASN A 192 -4.53 -16.80 13.43
N TYR A 193 -3.52 -16.39 14.20
CA TYR A 193 -2.11 -16.58 13.86
C TYR A 193 -1.66 -18.06 13.88
N SER A 194 -2.32 -18.91 14.69
CA SER A 194 -1.98 -20.34 14.80
C SER A 194 -2.40 -21.16 13.58
N GLU A 195 -3.46 -20.76 12.88
CA GLU A 195 -3.96 -21.46 11.69
C GLU A 195 -3.13 -21.13 10.44
N PHE A 196 -2.35 -20.04 10.49
CA PHE A 196 -1.66 -19.49 9.33
C PHE A 196 -0.15 -19.74 9.24
N ARG A 197 0.47 -20.42 10.22
CA ARG A 197 1.84 -20.94 10.08
C ARG A 197 1.97 -21.78 8.79
N THR A 198 2.91 -21.39 7.93
CA THR A 198 3.52 -22.31 6.96
C THR A 198 4.65 -23.06 7.66
N PRO A 199 4.93 -24.33 7.33
CA PRO A 199 6.15 -24.98 7.78
C PRO A 199 7.32 -24.19 7.20
N SER A 200 8.12 -23.56 8.05
CA SER A 200 9.37 -22.95 7.65
C SER A 200 10.23 -24.01 6.97
N LYS A 201 10.52 -23.86 5.68
CA LYS A 201 11.63 -24.58 5.04
C LYS A 201 12.94 -23.99 5.54
N SER A 202 13.30 -24.29 6.79
CA SER A 202 14.68 -24.23 7.24
C SER A 202 15.39 -25.53 6.83
N PRO A 203 16.66 -25.46 6.35
CA PRO A 203 17.44 -26.68 6.12
C PRO A 203 17.64 -27.37 7.46
N LYS A 204 17.26 -28.66 7.56
CA LYS A 204 17.59 -29.50 8.72
C LYS A 204 19.12 -29.52 8.83
N ARG A 205 19.64 -29.02 9.95
CA ARG A 205 20.98 -29.39 10.41
C ARG A 205 20.81 -30.72 11.11
N ASP A 206 21.50 -31.73 10.62
CA ASP A 206 21.62 -33.01 11.29
C ASP A 206 22.50 -32.77 12.52
N ASP A 207 21.95 -32.99 13.72
CA ASP A 207 22.76 -33.07 14.93
C ASP A 207 22.42 -34.32 15.72
N HIS A 208 23.48 -35.06 16.03
CA HIS A 208 23.48 -36.38 16.65
C HIS A 208 23.15 -36.25 18.14
N GLY A 209 22.29 -37.14 18.63
CA GLY A 209 21.80 -37.14 20.00
C GLY A 209 22.90 -37.32 21.06
N GLU A 210 22.81 -36.50 22.11
CA GLU A 210 23.44 -36.71 23.41
C GLU A 210 22.98 -38.03 24.06
N VAL A 211 23.92 -38.76 24.66
CA VAL A 211 23.64 -39.67 25.77
C VAL A 211 24.58 -39.40 26.95
N ASN A 212 24.04 -38.62 27.88
CA ASN A 212 24.00 -38.80 29.34
C ASN A 212 25.27 -39.28 30.08
N PHE A 213 25.86 -38.35 30.84
CA PHE A 213 26.88 -38.60 31.86
C PHE A 213 26.27 -39.31 33.09
N LYS A 214 26.74 -40.52 33.41
CA LYS A 214 26.77 -41.03 34.79
C LYS A 214 28.06 -41.78 35.08
N SER A 215 28.65 -41.33 36.18
CA SER A 215 29.80 -41.81 36.95
C SER A 215 30.21 -43.29 36.84
N ARG A 216 31.53 -43.50 36.75
CA ARG A 216 32.29 -44.46 37.57
C ARG A 216 33.79 -44.18 37.43
N LEU A 217 34.40 -43.74 38.53
CA LEU A 217 35.81 -44.02 38.80
C LEU A 217 35.95 -45.55 38.87
N ASP A 218 36.90 -46.11 38.13
CA ASP A 218 37.90 -47.02 38.69
C ASP A 218 38.95 -47.41 37.63
N SER A 219 40.21 -47.19 38.00
CA SER A 219 41.43 -47.95 37.65
C SER A 219 41.68 -48.37 36.20
N VAL A 220 42.79 -47.91 35.60
CA VAL A 220 43.99 -48.73 35.27
C VAL A 220 45.19 -47.81 34.99
N ILE A 221 46.31 -48.17 35.63
CA ILE A 221 47.64 -47.56 35.69
C ILE A 221 48.43 -47.71 34.36
N PRO A 222 49.22 -46.71 33.91
CA PRO A 222 50.32 -46.95 32.98
C PRO A 222 51.68 -47.17 33.70
N PRO A 223 52.59 -47.98 33.13
CA PRO A 223 53.75 -48.51 33.85
C PRO A 223 54.93 -47.52 33.96
N PHE A 224 55.54 -47.54 35.14
CA PHE A 224 56.97 -47.42 35.44
C PHE A 224 57.91 -46.70 34.45
N PHE A 225 58.49 -45.58 34.92
CA PHE A 225 59.90 -45.26 34.70
C PHE A 225 60.58 -44.99 36.05
N LYS A 226 61.55 -45.84 36.40
CA LYS A 226 62.50 -45.66 37.51
C LYS A 226 63.68 -44.83 36.99
N GLY A 227 64.01 -43.75 37.69
CA GLY A 227 65.31 -43.11 37.58
C GLY A 227 66.35 -43.83 38.44
N LYS A 228 67.57 -43.92 37.90
CA LYS A 228 68.84 -43.71 38.61
C LYS A 228 69.83 -43.14 37.61
#